data_AF-A0A833ZA12-F1
#
_entry.id   AF-A0A833ZA12-F1
#
_cell.length_a   1.000
_cell.length_b   1.000
_cell.length_c   1.000
_cell.angle_alpha   90.00
_cell.angle_beta   90.00
_cell.angle_gamma   90.00
#
_symmetry.space_group_name_H-M   'P 1'
#
loop_
_entity.id
_entity.type
_entity.pdbx_description
1 polymer ?
#
loop_
_entity_poly.entity_id
_entity_poly.type
_entity_poly.pdbx_seq_one_letter_code
_entity_poly.pdbx_strand_id
1 'polypeptide(L)' 'MVCFGNMFIKMSHPQTKEMIEKDQAHLDKEIEKLRKQLKVKVNRLFEAQGKPELKGFNLNPLNQDELKALKIILKG' A
#
# COMPACT_ATOMS: atom_id res chain seq x y z
N MET A 1 -22.57 2.74 16.14
CA MET A 1 -21.65 3.23 17.19
C MET A 1 -20.24 2.89 16.74
N VAL A 2 -19.28 3.78 16.97
CA VAL A 2 -17.87 3.61 16.61
C VAL A 2 -17.05 3.63 17.90
N CYS A 3 -16.07 2.74 18.00
CA CYS A 3 -15.18 2.68 19.16
C CYS A 3 -14.00 3.63 18.98
N PHE A 4 -13.76 4.49 19.97
CA PHE A 4 -12.59 5.37 20.03
C PHE A 4 -11.94 5.20 21.40
N GLY A 5 -10.81 4.49 21.43
CA GLY A 5 -10.12 4.14 22.68
C GLY A 5 -11.00 3.25 23.56
N ASN A 6 -11.43 3.77 24.70
CA ASN A 6 -12.34 3.10 25.64
C ASN A 6 -13.79 3.62 25.57
N MET A 7 -14.12 4.48 24.60
CA MET A 7 -15.44 5.10 24.47
C MET A 7 -16.17 4.62 23.21
N PHE A 8 -17.50 4.53 23.28
CA PHE A 8 -18.35 4.31 22.11
C PHE A 8 -19.12 5.58 21.77
N ILE A 9 -18.90 6.09 20.56
CA ILE A 9 -19.54 7.33 20.08
C ILE A 9 -20.63 6.96 19.08
N LYS A 10 -21.81 7.58 19.22
CA LYS A 10 -22.88 7.46 18.23
C LYS A 10 -22.59 8.43 17.07
N MET A 11 -22.21 7.86 15.94
CA MET A 11 -22.06 8.59 14.68
C MET A 11 -23.10 8.10 13.68
N SER A 12 -23.49 8.97 12.75
CA SER A 12 -24.33 8.54 11.63
C SER A 12 -23.58 7.56 10.72
N HIS A 13 -24.31 6.69 10.03
CA HIS A 13 -23.73 5.76 9.08
C HIS A 13 -22.86 6.45 7.98
N PRO A 14 -23.33 7.52 7.29
CA PRO A 14 -22.53 8.16 6.26
C PRO A 14 -21.22 8.76 6.79
N GLN A 15 -21.26 9.43 7.95
CA GLN A 15 -20.05 9.99 8.58
C GLN A 15 -19.05 8.89 8.98
N THR A 16 -19.55 7.77 9.50
CA THR A 16 -18.70 6.62 9.87
C THR A 16 -18.01 6.03 8.65
N LYS A 17 -18.75 5.89 7.54
CA LYS A 17 -18.21 5.36 6.28
C LYS A 17 -17.11 6.28 5.74
N GLU A 18 -17.38 7.58 5.63
CA GLU A 18 -16.40 8.55 5.12
C GLU A 18 -15.13 8.57 5.98
N MET A 19 -15.27 8.49 7.30
CA MET A 19 -14.13 8.42 8.22
C MET A 19 -13.27 7.18 7.95
N ILE A 20 -13.88 5.99 7.85
CA ILE A 20 -13.15 4.74 7.56
C ILE A 20 -12.44 4.82 6.20
N GLU A 21 -13.10 5.35 5.17
CA GLU A 21 -12.51 5.49 3.83
C GLU A 21 -11.31 6.46 3.83
N LYS A 22 -11.39 7.57 4.58
CA LYS A 22 -10.26 8.49 4.76
C LYS A 22 -9.10 7.85 5.52
N ASP A 23 -9.39 7.12 6.58
CA ASP A 23 -8.36 6.42 7.36
C ASP A 23 -7.63 5.39 6.50
N GLN A 24 -8.38 4.60 5.72
CA GLN A 24 -7.80 3.64 4.78
C GLN A 24 -6.87 4.33 3.76
N ALA A 25 -7.33 5.43 3.15
CA ALA A 25 -6.52 6.17 2.19
C ALA A 25 -5.28 6.82 2.82
N HIS A 26 -5.35 7.22 4.09
CA HIS A 26 -4.19 7.74 4.81
C HIS A 26 -3.17 6.63 5.11
N LEU A 27 -3.63 5.47 5.59
CA LEU A 27 -2.77 4.32 5.87
C LEU A 27 -2.04 3.84 4.60
N ASP A 28 -2.75 3.75 3.47
CA ASP A 28 -2.15 3.34 2.20
C ASP A 28 -1.01 4.29 1.78
N LYS A 29 -1.18 5.60 1.98
CA LYS A 29 -0.13 6.59 1.69
C LYS A 29 1.09 6.43 2.59
N GLU A 30 0.89 6.20 3.89
CA GLU A 30 2.01 6.01 4.82
C GLU A 30 2.73 4.67 4.56
N ILE A 31 2.01 3.60 4.19
CA ILE A 31 2.61 2.34 3.75
C ILE A 31 3.53 2.57 2.55
N GLU A 32 3.05 3.27 1.52
CA GLU A 32 3.85 3.56 0.33
C GLU A 32 5.07 4.44 0.62
N LYS A 33 4.92 5.42 1.50
CA LYS A 33 6.04 6.25 1.97
C LYS A 33 7.08 5.42 2.71
N LEU A 34 6.66 4.53 3.63
CA LEU A 34 7.56 3.64 4.36
C LEU A 34 8.32 2.70 3.41
N ARG A 35 7.63 2.13 2.42
CA ARG A 35 8.24 1.28 1.38
C ARG A 35 9.31 2.04 0.59
N LYS A 36 9.01 3.26 0.15
CA LYS A 36 9.96 4.12 -0.57
C LYS A 36 11.19 4.46 0.28
N GLN A 37 10.98 4.81 1.54
CA GLN A 37 12.08 5.13 2.47
C GLN A 37 12.95 3.90 2.75
N LEU A 38 12.34 2.73 2.94
CA LEU A 38 13.07 1.48 3.15
C LEU A 38 13.97 1.18 1.94
N LYS A 39 13.45 1.30 0.72
CA LYS A 39 14.24 1.10 -0.51
C LYS A 39 15.50 1.96 -0.54
N VAL A 40 15.38 3.26 -0.26
CA VAL A 40 16.53 4.18 -0.23
C VAL A 40 17.54 3.75 0.82
N LYS A 41 17.10 3.37 2.02
CA LYS A 41 17.99 2.94 3.11
C LYS A 41 18.72 1.63 2.76
N VAL A 42 18.03 0.67 2.17
CA VAL A 42 18.62 -0.62 1.79
C VAL A 42 19.61 -0.46 0.64
N ASN A 43 19.30 0.36 -0.37
CA ASN A 43 20.23 0.64 -1.46
C ASN A 43 21.53 1.29 -0.96
N ARG A 44 21.43 2.31 -0.09
CA ARG A 44 22.61 2.92 0.55
C ARG A 44 23.46 1.91 1.32
N LEU A 45 22.81 0.96 2.01
CA LEU A 45 23.50 -0.11 2.73
C LEU A 45 24.18 -1.11 1.78
N PHE A 46 23.59 -1.37 0.61
CA PHE A 46 24.19 -2.23 -0.42
C PHE A 46 25.39 -1.56 -1.07
N GLU A 47 25.29 -0.28 -1.41
CA GLU A 47 26.40 0.55 -1.90
C GLU A 47 27.57 0.52 -0.90
N ALA A 48 27.31 0.74 0.39
CA ALA A 48 28.32 0.67 1.44
C ALA A 48 28.97 -0.71 1.59
N GLN A 49 28.28 -1.78 1.19
CA GLN A 49 28.80 -3.15 1.19
C GLN A 49 29.46 -3.55 -0.14
N GLY A 50 29.50 -2.67 -1.15
CA GLY A 50 29.99 -2.99 -2.50
C GLY A 50 29.10 -3.98 -3.26
N LYS A 51 27.83 -4.15 -2.84
CA LYS A 51 26.86 -5.05 -3.49
C LYS A 51 26.08 -4.30 -4.57
N PRO A 52 25.72 -4.97 -5.69
CA PRO A 52 24.89 -4.35 -6.71
C PRO A 52 23.49 -4.00 -6.16
N GLU A 53 22.88 -2.95 -6.69
CA GLU A 53 21.54 -2.50 -6.28
C GLU A 53 20.48 -3.61 -6.42
N LEU A 54 19.45 -3.55 -5.57
CA LEU A 54 18.31 -4.45 -5.60
C LEU A 54 17.48 -4.25 -6.88
N LYS A 55 17.53 -5.24 -7.78
CA LYS A 55 16.65 -5.33 -8.95
C LYS A 55 15.38 -6.12 -8.59
N GLY A 56 14.22 -5.68 -9.11
CA GLY A 56 13.00 -6.51 -9.13
C GLY A 56 11.99 -6.35 -7.98
N PHE A 57 12.24 -5.54 -6.95
CA PHE A 57 11.29 -5.33 -5.83
C PHE A 57 10.20 -4.29 -6.10
N ASN A 58 10.09 -3.78 -7.33
CA ASN A 58 9.15 -2.72 -7.70
C ASN A 58 7.89 -3.27 -8.41
N LEU A 59 7.46 -4.47 -8.03
CA LEU A 59 6.27 -5.12 -8.58
C LEU A 59 5.06 -4.72 -7.74
N ASN A 60 4.15 -3.97 -8.35
CA ASN A 60 2.80 -3.83 -7.79
C ASN A 60 2.06 -5.15 -7.98
N PRO A 61 1.23 -5.57 -7.01
CA PRO A 61 0.33 -6.68 -7.24
C PRO A 61 -0.57 -6.34 -8.43
N LEU A 62 -0.71 -7.29 -9.36
CA LEU A 62 -1.57 -7.15 -10.52
C LEU A 62 -3.01 -6.85 -10.09
N ASN A 63 -3.60 -5.80 -10.65
CA ASN A 63 -5.00 -5.49 -10.47
C ASN A 63 -5.89 -6.42 -11.31
N GLN A 64 -7.20 -6.44 -11.05
CA GLN A 64 -8.12 -7.35 -11.74
C GLN A 64 -8.17 -7.12 -13.26
N ASP A 65 -7.96 -5.90 -13.73
CA ASP A 65 -8.02 -5.57 -15.15
C ASP A 65 -6.73 -5.96 -15.86
N GLU A 66 -5.58 -5.80 -15.20
CA GLU A 66 -4.28 -6.31 -15.67
C GLU A 66 -4.30 -7.85 -15.75
N LEU A 67 -4.94 -8.54 -14.80
CA LEU A 67 -5.12 -10.00 -14.82
C LEU A 67 -6.01 -10.46 -15.98
N LYS A 68 -7.08 -9.72 -16.29
CA LYS A 68 -7.94 -10.01 -17.45
C LYS A 68 -7.18 -9.80 -18.76
N ALA A 69 -6.42 -8.72 -18.88
CA ALA A 69 -5.60 -8.42 -20.06
C ALA A 69 -4.56 -9.53 -20.31
N LEU A 70 -3.88 -10.01 -19.27
CA LEU A 70 -2.95 -11.15 -19.37
C LEU A 70 -3.64 -12.42 -19.87
N LYS A 71 -4.87 -12.72 -19.40
CA LYS A 71 -5.62 -13.91 -19.85
C LYS A 71 -5.99 -13.85 -21.33
N ILE A 72 -6.19 -12.66 -21.89
CA ILE A 72 -6.48 -12.47 -23.32
C ILE A 72 -5.20 -12.69 -24.13
N ILE A 73 -4.08 -12.12 -23.70
CA ILE A 73 -2.78 -12.23 -24.39
C ILE A 73 -2.24 -13.67 -24.35
N LEU A 74 -2.38 -14.37 -23.22
CA LEU A 74 -1.90 -15.74 -23.04
C LEU A 74 -2.79 -16.82 -23.71
N LYS A 75 -3.99 -16.44 -24.18
CA LYS A 75 -4.90 -17.33 -24.93
C LYS A 75 -4.86 -17.08 -26.44
N GLY A 76 -3.99 -16.18 -26.91
CA GLY A 76 -3.69 -15.95 -28.32
C GLY A 76 -2.62 -16.91 -28.84
#